data_AF-A0A951B3I5-F1
#
_entry.id   AF-A0A951B3I5-F1
#
_cell.length_a   1.000
_cell.length_b   1.000
_cell.length_c   1.000
_cell.angle_alpha   90.00
_cell.angle_beta   90.00
_cell.angle_gamma   90.00
#
_symmetry.space_group_name_H-M   'P 1'
#
loop_
_entity.id
_entity.type
_entity.pdbx_description
1 polymer ?
#
loop_
_entity_poly.entity_id
_entity_poly.type
_entity_poly.pdbx_seq_one_letter_code
_entity_poly.pdbx_strand_id
1 'polypeptide(L)'
;YLFFRTDVGTAMRATGDNAQMITALGVDTRNMMTLGLAVANGLVALAGALFAQYQGFADVQMGIGMVVWGLASVIIGEALVGTNQLGFTIIGAVMGSVLFRLLVAVALRWGLSPNDLKLITAAFVFCALIVPQFLRKKRLRSAHA
;
A
#
# COMPACT_ATOMS: atom_id res chain seq x y z
N TYR A 1 -1.98 -8.84 10.96
CA TYR A 1 -3.28 -9.52 11.10
C TYR A 1 -3.58 -9.86 12.56
N LEU A 2 -2.68 -10.52 13.29
CA LEU A 2 -2.90 -10.93 14.69
C LEU A 2 -3.27 -9.76 15.63
N PHE A 3 -2.56 -8.63 15.53
CA PHE A 3 -2.80 -7.45 16.37
C PHE A 3 -4.22 -6.89 16.22
N PHE A 4 -4.74 -6.82 14.98
CA PHE A 4 -6.08 -6.31 14.68
C PHE A 4 -7.23 -7.23 15.13
N ARG A 5 -6.92 -8.40 15.70
CA ARG A 5 -7.89 -9.34 16.27
C ARG A 5 -7.94 -9.28 17.81
N THR A 6 -7.03 -8.54 18.43
CA THR A 6 -7.03 -8.32 19.89
C THR A 6 -8.05 -7.26 20.28
N ASP A 7 -8.42 -7.19 21.56
CA ASP A 7 -9.36 -6.18 22.08
C ASP A 7 -8.85 -4.76 21.83
N VAL A 8 -7.54 -4.54 22.03
CA VAL A 8 -6.87 -3.27 21.74
C VAL A 8 -6.92 -2.94 20.25
N GLY A 9 -6.67 -3.92 19.38
CA GLY A 9 -6.74 -3.73 17.92
C GLY A 9 -8.16 -3.47 17.40
N THR A 10 -9.17 -4.07 18.02
CA THR A 10 -10.58 -3.84 17.68
C THR A 10 -11.04 -2.47 18.16
N ALA A 11 -10.67 -2.08 19.38
CA ALA A 11 -10.93 -0.75 19.92
C ALA A 11 -10.21 0.35 19.13
N MET A 12 -9.00 0.08 18.60
CA MET A 12 -8.29 0.99 17.70
C MET A 12 -9.03 1.21 16.38
N ARG A 13 -9.57 0.15 15.78
CA ARG A 13 -10.37 0.26 14.55
C ARG A 13 -11.67 1.02 14.79
N ALA A 14 -12.36 0.68 15.87
CA ALA A 14 -13.59 1.38 16.25
C ALA A 14 -13.35 2.86 16.60
N THR A 15 -12.17 3.20 17.14
CA THR A 15 -11.77 4.61 17.36
C THR A 15 -11.65 5.36 16.03
N GLY A 16 -11.16 4.69 14.98
CA GLY A 16 -11.08 5.24 13.63
C GLY A 16 -12.46 5.40 12.95
N ASP A 17 -13.41 4.50 13.21
CA ASP A 17 -14.76 4.56 12.66
C ASP A 17 -15.63 5.61 13.37
N ASN A 18 -15.61 5.63 14.72
CA ASN A 18 -16.35 6.61 15.51
C ASN A 18 -15.71 6.86 16.88
N ALA A 19 -14.91 7.93 16.96
CA ALA A 19 -14.26 8.35 18.20
C ALA A 19 -15.26 8.72 19.32
N GLN A 20 -16.44 9.27 18.98
CA GLN A 20 -17.43 9.67 19.98
C GLN A 20 -18.05 8.46 20.67
N MET A 21 -18.37 7.40 19.91
CA MET A 21 -18.88 6.14 20.44
C MET A 21 -17.87 5.47 21.39
N ILE A 22 -16.61 5.34 20.97
CA ILE A 22 -15.59 4.65 21.77
C ILE A 22 -15.24 5.40 23.06
N THR A 23 -15.27 6.73 23.02
CA THR A 23 -15.14 7.55 24.24
C THR A 23 -16.31 7.31 25.21
N ALA A 24 -17.54 7.14 24.70
CA ALA A 24 -18.70 6.80 25.52
C ALA A 24 -18.65 5.37 26.11
N LEU A 25 -17.93 4.45 25.47
CA LEU A 25 -17.64 3.11 26.00
C LEU A 25 -16.50 3.08 27.03
N GLY A 26 -15.94 4.24 27.41
CA GLY A 26 -14.92 4.35 28.45
C GLY A 26 -13.48 4.07 27.99
N VAL A 27 -13.22 4.11 26.67
CA VAL A 27 -11.88 3.95 26.12
C VAL A 27 -11.27 5.31 25.77
N ASP A 28 -10.03 5.53 26.18
CA ASP A 28 -9.27 6.75 25.86
C ASP A 28 -8.85 6.80 24.39
N THR A 29 -9.63 7.53 23.58
CA THR A 29 -9.36 7.73 22.15
C THR A 29 -8.01 8.38 21.87
N ARG A 30 -7.56 9.30 22.73
CA ARG A 30 -6.22 9.92 22.63
C ARG A 30 -5.11 8.87 22.72
N ASN A 31 -5.15 8.03 23.75
CA ASN A 31 -4.12 7.01 23.94
C ASN A 31 -4.12 6.00 22.79
N MET A 32 -5.31 5.63 22.31
CA MET A 32 -5.46 4.74 21.16
C MET A 32 -4.90 5.35 19.86
N MET A 33 -5.13 6.63 19.62
CA MET A 33 -4.58 7.36 18.47
C MET A 33 -3.05 7.52 18.57
N THR A 34 -2.52 7.85 19.75
CA THR A 34 -1.07 7.92 19.98
C THR A 34 -0.41 6.56 19.76
N LEU A 35 -1.02 5.47 20.23
CA LEU A 35 -0.52 4.11 20.03
C LEU A 35 -0.51 3.75 18.54
N GLY A 36 -1.60 4.02 17.82
CA GLY A 36 -1.68 3.79 16.38
C GLY A 36 -0.62 4.59 15.60
N LEU A 37 -0.45 5.87 15.93
CA LEU A 37 0.55 6.73 15.30
C LEU A 37 1.98 6.30 15.61
N ALA A 38 2.25 5.89 16.86
CA ALA A 38 3.56 5.39 17.28
C ALA A 38 3.94 4.10 16.54
N VAL A 39 2.99 3.15 16.40
CA VAL A 39 3.22 1.91 15.65
C VAL A 39 3.44 2.20 14.17
N ALA A 40 2.64 3.08 13.56
CA ALA A 40 2.80 3.45 12.15
C ALA A 40 4.16 4.11 11.89
N ASN A 41 4.54 5.12 12.69
CA ASN A 41 5.82 5.79 12.54
C ASN A 41 7.00 4.88 12.87
N GLY A 42 6.86 3.96 13.82
CA GLY A 42 7.88 2.95 14.13
C GLY A 42 8.16 2.03 12.93
N LEU A 43 7.11 1.57 12.25
CA LEU A 43 7.26 0.76 11.02
C LEU A 43 7.89 1.55 9.87
N VAL A 44 7.51 2.81 9.70
CA VAL A 44 8.10 3.71 8.68
C VAL A 44 9.58 3.96 8.97
N ALA A 45 9.93 4.26 10.22
CA ALA A 45 11.32 4.49 10.63
C ALA A 45 12.18 3.23 10.44
N LEU A 46 11.67 2.05 10.82
CA LEU A 46 12.36 0.78 10.63
C LEU A 46 12.59 0.48 9.14
N ALA A 47 11.57 0.66 8.30
CA ALA A 47 11.70 0.49 6.86
C ALA A 47 12.71 1.48 6.25
N GLY A 48 12.68 2.74 6.68
CA GLY A 48 13.64 3.77 6.26
C GLY A 48 15.07 3.44 6.66
N ALA A 49 15.29 2.97 7.89
CA ALA A 49 16.61 2.56 8.37
C ALA A 49 17.19 1.37 7.60
N LEU A 50 16.37 0.36 7.28
CA LEU A 50 16.78 -0.76 6.44
C LEU A 50 17.08 -0.32 5.01
N PHE A 51 16.29 0.61 4.47
CA PHE A 51 16.46 1.10 3.12
C PHE A 51 17.73 1.97 2.98
N ALA A 52 18.03 2.80 3.97
CA ALA A 52 19.27 3.57 4.03
C ALA A 52 20.50 2.66 4.11
N GLN A 53 20.44 1.57 4.88
CA GLN A 53 21.50 0.56 4.90
C GLN A 53 21.66 -0.13 3.53
N TYR A 54 20.56 -0.40 2.83
CA TYR A 54 20.61 -1.03 1.52
C TYR A 54 21.18 -0.12 0.42
N GLN A 55 20.85 1.17 0.43
CA GLN A 55 21.37 2.12 -0.57
C GLN A 55 22.77 2.68 -0.22
N GLY A 56 23.17 2.67 1.06
CA GLY A 56 24.45 3.20 1.51
C GLY A 56 24.54 4.73 1.55
N PHE A 57 23.44 5.43 1.23
CA PHE A 57 23.29 6.88 1.34
C PHE A 57 21.86 7.23 1.75
N ALA A 58 21.68 8.43 2.31
CA ALA A 58 20.37 8.96 2.70
C ALA A 58 20.24 10.40 2.19
N ASP A 59 19.25 10.64 1.33
CA ASP A 59 18.91 11.95 0.78
C ASP A 59 17.40 12.22 1.00
N VAL A 60 16.99 13.48 1.16
CA VAL A 60 15.58 13.88 1.29
C VAL A 60 14.77 13.50 0.03
N GLN A 61 15.39 13.54 -1.16
CA GLN A 61 14.74 13.13 -2.41
C GLN A 61 14.43 11.63 -2.48
N MET A 62 15.15 10.81 -1.72
CA MET A 62 14.92 9.35 -1.64
C MET A 62 13.52 9.03 -1.08
N GLY A 63 13.05 9.82 -0.11
CA GLY A 63 11.75 9.63 0.52
C GLY A 63 10.56 9.94 -0.39
N ILE A 64 10.66 10.99 -1.20
CA ILE A 64 9.56 11.44 -2.07
C ILE A 64 9.23 10.37 -3.12
N GLY A 65 10.25 9.79 -3.76
CA GLY A 65 10.07 8.69 -4.71
C GLY A 65 9.45 7.45 -4.04
N MET A 66 9.91 7.10 -2.84
CA MET A 66 9.44 5.93 -2.11
C MET A 66 7.95 6.02 -1.73
N VAL A 67 7.44 7.20 -1.37
CA VAL A 67 6.01 7.38 -1.06
C VAL A 67 5.15 7.11 -2.29
N VAL A 68 5.52 7.64 -3.46
CA VAL A 68 4.77 7.43 -4.71
C VAL A 68 4.77 5.96 -5.11
N TRP A 69 5.93 5.29 -5.01
CA TRP A 69 6.06 3.86 -5.31
C TRP A 69 5.25 3.00 -4.33
N GLY A 70 5.26 3.38 -3.04
CA GLY A 70 4.47 2.74 -2.00
C GLY A 70 2.96 2.81 -2.29
N LEU A 71 2.44 4.01 -2.53
CA LEU A 71 1.01 4.21 -2.86
C LEU A 71 0.61 3.44 -4.13
N ALA A 72 1.43 3.50 -5.20
CA ALA A 72 1.17 2.78 -6.43
C ALA A 72 1.08 1.26 -6.20
N SER A 73 1.99 0.70 -5.40
CA SER A 73 1.99 -0.73 -5.10
C SER A 73 0.77 -1.20 -4.30
N VAL A 74 0.29 -0.39 -3.36
CA VAL A 74 -0.93 -0.69 -2.58
C VAL A 74 -2.16 -0.66 -3.47
N ILE A 75 -2.28 0.36 -4.34
CA ILE A 75 -3.40 0.47 -5.30
C ILE A 75 -3.43 -0.74 -6.25
N ILE A 76 -2.29 -1.17 -6.77
CA ILE A 76 -2.18 -2.39 -7.60
C ILE A 76 -2.62 -3.62 -6.81
N GLY A 77 -2.14 -3.76 -5.58
CA GLY A 77 -2.48 -4.87 -4.69
C GLY A 77 -3.98 -5.00 -4.41
N GLU A 78 -4.62 -3.88 -4.05
CA GLU A 78 -6.06 -3.80 -3.82
C GLU A 78 -6.87 -4.01 -5.10
N ALA A 79 -6.35 -3.59 -6.27
CA ALA A 79 -6.98 -3.83 -7.56
C ALA A 79 -7.07 -5.34 -7.90
N LEU A 80 -6.08 -6.14 -7.49
CA LEU A 80 -6.01 -7.57 -7.74
C LEU A 80 -6.81 -8.42 -6.76
N VAL A 81 -6.71 -8.13 -5.46
CA VAL A 81 -7.29 -9.00 -4.42
C VAL A 81 -8.79 -8.77 -4.22
N GLY A 82 -9.28 -7.56 -4.55
CA GLY A 82 -10.68 -7.21 -4.30
C GLY A 82 -10.96 -7.00 -2.81
N THR A 83 -11.83 -6.04 -2.51
CA THR A 83 -12.16 -5.65 -1.14
C THR A 83 -13.06 -6.71 -0.51
N ASN A 84 -12.56 -7.45 0.50
CA ASN A 84 -13.47 -7.98 1.52
C ASN A 84 -12.90 -8.40 2.88
N GLN A 85 -11.59 -8.50 3.14
CA GLN A 85 -11.10 -8.78 4.50
C GLN A 85 -9.71 -8.19 4.76
N LEU A 86 -9.47 -7.73 6.00
CA LEU A 86 -8.20 -7.11 6.42
C LEU A 86 -6.96 -7.98 6.14
N GLY A 87 -7.11 -9.31 6.23
CA GLY A 87 -6.04 -10.26 5.91
C GLY A 87 -5.69 -10.26 4.43
N PHE A 88 -6.71 -10.23 3.57
CA PHE A 88 -6.55 -10.13 2.13
C PHE A 88 -5.96 -8.78 1.71
N THR A 89 -6.26 -7.68 2.40
CA THR A 89 -5.64 -6.37 2.12
C THR A 89 -4.13 -6.39 2.39
N ILE A 90 -3.68 -6.99 3.50
CA ILE A 90 -2.24 -7.11 3.81
C ILE A 90 -1.52 -7.97 2.75
N ILE A 91 -2.11 -9.11 2.39
CA ILE A 91 -1.57 -10.00 1.35
C ILE A 91 -1.55 -9.29 0.00
N GLY A 92 -2.60 -8.53 -0.31
CA GLY A 92 -2.72 -7.72 -1.52
C GLY A 92 -1.64 -6.65 -1.61
N ALA A 93 -1.39 -5.90 -0.53
CA ALA A 93 -0.31 -4.91 -0.51
C ALA A 93 1.08 -5.54 -0.75
N VAL A 94 1.35 -6.69 -0.13
CA VAL A 94 2.60 -7.43 -0.36
C VAL A 94 2.70 -7.90 -1.81
N MET A 95 1.64 -8.53 -2.33
CA MET A 95 1.58 -9.01 -3.73
C MET A 95 1.73 -7.84 -4.72
N GLY A 96 1.09 -6.71 -4.45
CA GLY A 96 1.17 -5.49 -5.25
C GLY A 96 2.58 -4.91 -5.29
N SER A 97 3.31 -4.91 -4.18
CA SER A 97 4.72 -4.48 -4.13
C SER A 97 5.65 -5.38 -4.96
N VAL A 98 5.43 -6.69 -4.95
CA VAL A 98 6.20 -7.65 -5.74
C VAL A 98 5.89 -7.48 -7.23
N LEU A 99 4.61 -7.41 -7.58
CA LEU A 99 4.17 -7.21 -8.97
C LEU A 99 4.67 -5.90 -9.54
N PHE A 100 4.60 -4.81 -8.77
CA PHE A 100 5.12 -3.51 -9.19
C PHE A 100 6.62 -3.57 -9.50
N ARG A 101 7.42 -4.21 -8.63
CA ARG A 101 8.87 -4.42 -8.90
C ARG A 101 9.11 -5.31 -10.12
N LEU A 102 8.29 -6.34 -10.33
CA LEU A 102 8.41 -7.25 -11.48
C LEU A 102 8.10 -6.52 -12.79
N LEU A 103 7.07 -5.66 -12.82
CA LEU A 103 6.73 -4.80 -13.95
C LEU A 103 7.88 -3.83 -14.28
N VAL A 104 8.46 -3.18 -13.27
CA VAL A 104 9.62 -2.29 -13.45
C VAL A 104 10.83 -3.08 -13.99
N ALA A 105 11.11 -4.26 -13.46
CA ALA A 105 12.23 -5.10 -13.91
C ALA A 105 12.07 -5.56 -15.37
N VAL A 106 10.86 -5.97 -15.78
CA VAL A 106 10.57 -6.37 -17.17
C VAL A 106 10.72 -5.18 -18.11
N ALA A 107 10.23 -4.00 -17.72
CA ALA A 107 10.34 -2.79 -18.53
C ALA A 107 11.80 -2.36 -18.74
N LEU A 108 12.67 -2.51 -17.73
CA LEU A 108 14.10 -2.24 -17.86
C LEU A 108 14.82 -3.26 -18.76
N ARG A 109 14.38 -4.53 -18.75
CA ARG A 109 15.00 -5.61 -19.53
C ARG A 109 14.69 -5.53 -21.02
N TRP A 110 13.63 -4.83 -21.43
CA TRP A 110 13.32 -4.56 -22.84
C TRP A 110 14.12 -3.40 -23.46
N GLY A 111 15.14 -2.87 -22.76
CA GLY A 111 16.26 -2.18 -23.43
C GLY A 111 15.97 -0.78 -23.97
N LEU A 112 15.03 -0.05 -23.38
CA LEU A 112 14.87 1.38 -23.63
C LEU A 112 15.93 2.19 -22.85
N SER A 113 16.29 3.38 -23.33
CA SER A 113 17.34 4.25 -22.75
C SER A 113 16.84 5.04 -21.53
N PRO A 114 17.62 5.17 -20.42
CA PRO A 114 17.18 5.71 -19.13
C PRO A 114 16.51 7.10 -19.10
N ASN A 115 16.71 7.94 -20.12
CA ASN A 115 16.20 9.32 -20.15
C ASN A 115 14.80 9.44 -20.79
N ASP A 116 14.52 8.67 -21.86
CA ASP A 116 13.17 8.51 -22.45
C ASP A 116 12.38 7.35 -21.80
N LEU A 117 13.08 6.49 -21.06
CA LEU A 117 12.53 5.36 -20.31
C LEU A 117 11.55 5.79 -19.24
N LYS A 118 11.73 6.90 -18.52
CA LYS A 118 10.84 7.27 -17.39
C LYS A 118 9.41 7.53 -17.86
N LEU A 119 9.25 8.13 -19.03
CA LEU A 119 7.95 8.45 -19.61
C LEU A 119 7.28 7.18 -20.18
N ILE A 120 8.06 6.31 -20.81
CA ILE A 120 7.57 5.04 -21.37
C ILE A 120 7.34 3.99 -20.27
N THR A 121 8.14 3.95 -19.19
CA THR A 121 7.86 3.11 -18.00
C THR A 121 6.64 3.62 -17.26
N ALA A 122 6.47 4.94 -17.11
CA ALA A 122 5.24 5.50 -16.57
C ALA A 122 4.02 5.11 -17.42
N ALA A 123 4.10 5.24 -18.75
CA ALA A 123 3.03 4.84 -19.67
C ALA A 123 2.78 3.31 -19.67
N PHE A 124 3.82 2.49 -19.59
CA PHE A 124 3.71 1.03 -19.56
C PHE A 124 3.14 0.53 -18.23
N VAL A 125 3.59 1.10 -17.11
CA VAL A 125 2.99 0.85 -15.77
C VAL A 125 1.54 1.32 -15.76
N PHE A 126 1.23 2.47 -16.36
CA PHE A 126 -0.12 2.99 -16.51
C PHE A 126 -1.01 2.05 -17.33
N CYS A 127 -0.52 1.54 -18.47
CA CYS A 127 -1.21 0.52 -19.25
C CYS A 127 -1.38 -0.79 -18.47
N ALA A 128 -0.34 -1.27 -17.79
CA ALA A 128 -0.37 -2.48 -16.97
C ALA A 128 -1.29 -2.35 -15.75
N LEU A 129 -1.56 -1.12 -15.28
CA LEU A 129 -2.54 -0.81 -14.24
C LEU A 129 -3.97 -0.76 -14.80
N ILE A 130 -4.16 -0.21 -16.00
CA ILE A 130 -5.48 -0.09 -16.64
C ILE A 130 -6.02 -1.46 -17.08
N VAL A 131 -5.15 -2.35 -17.57
CA VAL A 131 -5.53 -3.70 -18.03
C VAL A 131 -6.30 -4.51 -16.96
N PRO A 132 -5.81 -4.67 -15.70
CA PRO A 132 -6.55 -5.38 -14.67
C PRO A 132 -7.84 -4.63 -14.26
N GLN A 133 -7.86 -3.29 -14.31
CA GLN A 133 -9.06 -2.51 -14.03
C GLN A 133 -10.16 -2.71 -15.08
N PHE A 134 -9.78 -2.80 -16.36
CA PHE A 134 -10.69 -3.10 -17.47
C PHE A 134 -11.22 -4.53 -17.42
N LEU A 135 -10.38 -5.50 -17.06
CA LEU A 135 -10.77 -6.89 -16.86
C LEU A 135 -11.75 -7.03 -15.68
N ARG A 136 -11.54 -6.29 -14.59
CA ARG A 136 -12.47 -6.24 -13.44
C ARG A 136 -13.82 -5.63 -13.84
N LYS A 137 -13.81 -4.56 -14.65
CA LYS A 137 -15.02 -3.92 -15.20
C LYS A 137 -15.79 -4.85 -16.16
N LYS A 138 -15.10 -5.68 -16.97
CA LYS A 138 -15.74 -6.70 -17.82
C LYS A 138 -16.37 -7.83 -17.00
N ARG A 139 -15.72 -8.32 -15.93
CA ARG A 139 -16.31 -9.34 -15.04
C ARG A 139 -17.57 -8.85 -14.33
N LEU A 140 -17.61 -7.58 -13.90
CA LEU A 140 -18.80 -6.98 -13.27
C LEU A 140 -19.96 -6.80 -14.27
N ARG A 141 -19.67 -6.50 -15.55
CA ARG A 141 -20.71 -6.42 -16.59
C ARG A 141 -21.29 -7.78 -16.99
N SER A 142 -20.53 -8.86 -16.89
CA SER A 142 -21.01 -10.21 -17.20
C SER A 142 -21.88 -10.84 -16.10
N ALA A 143 -21.95 -10.23 -14.92
CA ALA A 143 -22.76 -10.69 -13.79
C ALA A 143 -24.11 -9.94 -13.67
N HIS A 144 -24.44 -9.07 -14.64
CA HIS A 144 -25.70 -8.33 -14.73
C HIS A 144 -26.39 -8.56 -16.09
N ALA A 145 -25.99 -9.60 -16.82
CA ALA A 145 -26.62 -10.04 -18.07
C ALA A 145 -27.14 -11.46 -17.90
#